data_AF-A0A662BQ31-F1
#
_entry.id   AF-A0A662BQ31-F1
#
_cell.length_a   1.000
_cell.length_b   1.000
_cell.length_c   1.000
_cell.angle_alpha   90.00
_cell.angle_beta   90.00
_cell.angle_gamma   90.00
#
_symmetry.space_group_name_H-M   'P 1'
#
loop_
_entity.id
_entity.type
_entity.pdbx_description
1 polymer ?
#
loop_
_entity_poly.entity_id
_entity_poly.type
_entity_poly.pdbx_seq_one_letter_code
_entity_poly.pdbx_strand_id
1 'polypeptide(L)'
;MTEDVKKLWGEELAWIKDDELRAKTAKCWELALERSVLSADDLNVIPFTLLVPDLKVSFMAHKRSVAHIAKDAGNQMNKFYKDDLPVNMDVLISGAILADVGKLLEYVKDDDGKVIQGTYGKYLRHPFSGVSLAEECGISAEICHIIAA
;
A
#
# COMPACT_ATOMS: atom_id res chain seq x y z
N MET A 1 -13.92 0.93 -7.80
CA MET A 1 -12.88 1.95 -7.57
C MET A 1 -13.54 3.26 -7.23
N THR A 2 -13.42 3.68 -5.97
CA THR A 2 -13.85 5.00 -5.51
C THR A 2 -12.96 6.10 -6.09
N GLU A 3 -13.46 7.34 -6.09
CA GLU A 3 -12.67 8.50 -6.56
C GLU A 3 -11.43 8.74 -5.70
N ASP A 4 -11.49 8.45 -4.40
CA ASP A 4 -10.33 8.60 -3.51
C ASP A 4 -9.21 7.63 -3.86
N VAL A 5 -9.53 6.34 -4.05
CA VAL A 5 -8.52 5.37 -4.50
C VAL A 5 -7.98 5.72 -5.87
N LYS A 6 -8.84 6.22 -6.78
CA LYS A 6 -8.41 6.69 -8.10
C LYS A 6 -7.46 7.89 -8.02
N LYS A 7 -7.69 8.85 -7.11
CA LYS A 7 -6.77 9.98 -6.88
C LYS A 7 -5.43 9.52 -6.30
N LEU A 8 -5.44 8.53 -5.41
CA LEU A 8 -4.23 8.02 -4.77
C LEU A 8 -3.39 7.17 -5.72
N TRP A 9 -4.02 6.27 -6.48
CA TRP A 9 -3.35 5.16 -7.16
C TRP A 9 -3.77 4.94 -8.61
N GLY A 10 -4.57 5.83 -9.21
CA GLY A 10 -5.16 5.60 -10.53
C GLY A 10 -4.14 5.32 -11.64
N GLU A 11 -2.97 5.96 -11.59
CA GLU A 11 -1.88 5.72 -12.53
C GLU A 11 -1.22 4.35 -12.28
N GLU A 12 -0.80 4.08 -11.05
CA GLU A 12 -0.08 2.85 -10.69
C GLU A 12 -0.96 1.60 -10.83
N LEU A 13 -2.24 1.69 -10.48
CA LEU A 13 -3.21 0.61 -10.66
C LEU A 13 -3.38 0.26 -12.14
N ALA A 14 -3.33 1.24 -13.04
CA ALA A 14 -3.46 1.00 -14.48
C ALA A 14 -2.29 0.20 -15.07
N TRP A 15 -1.18 0.02 -14.33
CA TRP A 15 -0.08 -0.84 -14.76
C TRP A 15 -0.34 -2.33 -14.53
N ILE A 16 -1.26 -2.68 -13.62
CA ILE A 16 -1.71 -4.06 -13.41
C ILE A 16 -2.62 -4.43 -14.58
N LYS A 17 -2.19 -5.43 -15.37
CA LYS A 17 -2.88 -5.86 -16.60
C LYS A 17 -4.03 -6.81 -16.32
N ASP A 18 -3.91 -7.65 -15.30
CA ASP A 18 -5.00 -8.47 -14.80
C ASP A 18 -6.09 -7.57 -14.18
N ASP A 19 -7.23 -7.49 -14.86
CA ASP A 19 -8.36 -6.64 -14.45
C ASP A 19 -8.95 -7.06 -13.10
N GLU A 20 -8.98 -8.36 -12.79
CA GLU A 20 -9.50 -8.89 -11.53
C GLU A 20 -8.56 -8.53 -10.38
N LEU A 21 -7.26 -8.75 -10.56
CA LEU A 21 -6.25 -8.38 -9.58
C LEU A 21 -6.21 -6.87 -9.34
N ARG A 22 -6.31 -6.06 -10.40
CA ARG A 22 -6.39 -4.60 -10.28
C ARG A 22 -7.61 -4.18 -9.46
N ALA A 23 -8.77 -4.79 -9.71
CA ALA A 23 -9.98 -4.51 -8.96
C ALA A 23 -9.85 -4.88 -7.47
N LYS A 24 -9.27 -6.05 -7.16
CA LYS A 24 -9.01 -6.49 -5.78
C LYS A 24 -8.00 -5.60 -5.05
N THR A 25 -6.95 -5.19 -5.76
CA THR A 25 -5.92 -4.26 -5.24
C THR A 25 -6.56 -2.93 -4.86
N ALA A 26 -7.39 -2.37 -5.74
CA ALA A 26 -8.15 -1.15 -5.44
C ALA A 26 -9.11 -1.36 -4.25
N LYS A 27 -9.80 -2.52 -4.20
CA LYS A 27 -10.75 -2.84 -3.12
C LYS A 27 -10.09 -2.91 -1.73
N CYS A 28 -8.85 -3.39 -1.64
CA CYS A 28 -8.10 -3.38 -0.37
C CYS A 28 -7.92 -1.95 0.16
N TRP A 29 -7.57 -1.01 -0.72
CA TRP A 29 -7.42 0.40 -0.37
C TRP A 29 -8.75 1.07 -0.03
N GLU A 30 -9.83 0.73 -0.75
CA GLU A 30 -11.19 1.20 -0.40
C GLU A 30 -11.56 0.76 1.02
N LEU A 31 -11.34 -0.51 1.35
CA LEU A 31 -11.66 -1.08 2.65
C LEU A 31 -10.79 -0.49 3.78
N ALA A 32 -9.51 -0.28 3.52
CA ALA A 32 -8.61 0.36 4.47
C ALA A 32 -9.04 1.81 4.77
N LEU A 33 -9.41 2.58 3.75
CA LEU A 33 -9.92 3.95 3.92
C LEU A 33 -11.26 3.96 4.65
N GLU A 34 -12.17 3.04 4.34
CA GLU A 34 -13.46 2.90 5.03
C GLU A 34 -13.30 2.64 6.53
N ARG A 35 -12.28 1.86 6.91
CA ARG A 35 -11.98 1.51 8.31
C ARG A 35 -11.08 2.50 9.02
N SER A 36 -10.46 3.44 8.30
CA SER A 36 -9.52 4.40 8.87
C SER A 36 -10.22 5.66 9.35
N VAL A 37 -9.61 6.33 10.33
CA VAL A 37 -9.94 7.72 10.66
C VAL A 37 -9.23 8.72 9.72
N LEU A 38 -8.32 8.25 8.89
CA LEU A 38 -7.58 9.04 7.91
C LEU A 38 -8.33 9.08 6.58
N SER A 39 -8.45 10.28 6.02
CA SER A 39 -8.93 10.49 4.65
C SER A 39 -7.80 10.31 3.64
N ALA A 40 -8.16 10.18 2.36
CA ALA A 40 -7.17 10.19 1.27
C ALA A 40 -6.34 11.48 1.24
N ASP A 41 -6.94 12.63 1.60
CA ASP A 41 -6.22 13.91 1.66
C ASP A 41 -5.20 13.92 2.80
N ASP A 42 -5.52 13.33 3.96
CA ASP A 42 -4.56 13.17 5.07
C ASP A 42 -3.29 12.43 4.61
N LEU A 43 -3.42 11.37 3.79
CA LEU A 43 -2.28 10.59 3.31
C LEU A 43 -1.31 11.39 2.42
N ASN A 44 -1.74 12.52 1.86
CA ASN A 44 -0.88 13.40 1.08
C ASN A 44 -0.08 14.38 1.94
N VAL A 45 -0.42 14.54 3.22
CA VAL A 45 0.21 15.53 4.12
C VAL A 45 0.92 14.90 5.31
N ILE A 46 0.41 13.79 5.85
CA ILE A 46 1.02 13.13 7.02
C ILE A 46 2.36 12.49 6.64
N PRO A 47 3.34 12.44 7.55
CA PRO A 47 4.61 11.77 7.28
C PRO A 47 4.43 10.26 7.09
N PHE A 48 5.25 9.64 6.24
CA PHE A 48 5.16 8.19 6.01
C PHE A 48 5.58 7.32 7.22
N THR A 49 6.27 7.93 8.19
CA THR A 49 6.66 7.31 9.45
C THR A 49 6.57 8.32 10.59
N LEU A 50 6.07 7.87 11.74
CA LEU A 50 5.98 8.66 12.98
C LEU A 50 7.29 8.59 13.81
N LEU A 51 8.25 7.76 13.40
CA LEU A 51 9.50 7.54 14.13
C LEU A 51 10.57 8.61 13.87
N VAL A 52 10.39 9.41 12.82
CA VAL A 52 11.32 10.47 12.44
C VAL A 52 10.66 11.82 12.70
N PRO A 53 11.17 12.63 13.64
CA PRO A 53 10.62 13.95 13.91
C PRO A 53 10.82 14.89 12.71
N ASP A 54 9.86 15.80 12.51
CA ASP A 54 9.88 16.84 11.47
C ASP A 54 10.06 16.33 10.03
N LEU A 55 9.67 15.08 9.77
CA LEU A 55 9.74 14.47 8.46
C LEU A 55 8.75 15.14 7.48
N LYS A 56 9.28 15.65 6.37
CA LYS A 56 8.52 16.37 5.34
C LYS A 56 7.99 15.48 4.22
N VAL A 57 8.47 14.24 4.13
CA VAL A 57 8.05 13.31 3.07
C VAL A 57 6.72 12.69 3.46
N SER A 58 5.69 12.96 2.68
CA SER A 58 4.35 12.45 2.96
C SER A 58 4.24 10.95 2.73
N PHE A 59 3.21 10.35 3.33
CA PHE A 59 2.88 8.94 3.18
C PHE A 59 2.76 8.57 1.69
N MET A 60 1.95 9.30 0.93
CA MET A 60 1.76 9.00 -0.49
C MET A 60 2.99 9.27 -1.35
N ALA A 61 3.80 10.30 -1.04
CA ALA A 61 5.04 10.54 -1.77
C ALA A 61 6.01 9.36 -1.64
N HIS A 62 6.18 8.86 -0.41
CA HIS A 62 6.98 7.66 -0.15
C HIS A 62 6.40 6.42 -0.85
N LYS A 63 5.09 6.19 -0.70
CA LYS A 63 4.43 5.01 -1.26
C LYS A 63 4.47 4.94 -2.78
N ARG A 64 4.25 6.06 -3.48
CA ARG A 64 4.42 6.12 -4.94
C ARG A 64 5.89 5.87 -5.32
N SER A 65 6.85 6.46 -4.62
CA SER A 65 8.27 6.19 -4.87
C SER A 65 8.58 4.69 -4.76
N VAL A 66 8.05 3.98 -3.76
CA VAL A 66 8.23 2.53 -3.61
C VAL A 66 7.65 1.76 -4.80
N ALA A 67 6.43 2.09 -5.25
CA ALA A 67 5.80 1.43 -6.39
C ALA A 67 6.57 1.62 -7.70
N HIS A 68 7.04 2.84 -7.97
CA HIS A 68 7.84 3.15 -9.16
C HIS A 68 9.20 2.43 -9.13
N ILE A 69 9.91 2.46 -8.00
CA ILE A 69 11.19 1.75 -7.83
C ILE A 69 11.00 0.24 -8.01
N ALA A 70 9.96 -0.35 -7.42
CA ALA A 70 9.65 -1.77 -7.56
C ALA A 70 9.40 -2.13 -9.03
N LYS A 71 8.57 -1.37 -9.74
CA LYS A 71 8.31 -1.56 -11.17
C LYS A 71 9.60 -1.51 -12.00
N ASP A 72 10.44 -0.50 -11.78
CA ASP A 72 11.69 -0.33 -12.53
C ASP A 72 12.66 -1.48 -12.24
N ALA A 73 12.79 -1.91 -10.97
CA ALA A 73 13.58 -3.05 -10.59
C ALA A 73 13.08 -4.34 -11.26
N GLY A 74 11.77 -4.60 -11.23
CA GLY A 74 11.16 -5.76 -11.90
C GLY A 74 11.42 -5.77 -13.41
N ASN A 75 11.37 -4.62 -14.07
CA ASN A 75 11.72 -4.48 -15.48
C ASN A 75 13.21 -4.82 -15.74
N GLN A 76 14.12 -4.35 -14.89
CA GLN A 76 15.55 -4.71 -15.02
C GLN A 76 15.76 -6.21 -14.78
N MET A 77 15.12 -6.80 -13.79
CA MET A 77 15.20 -8.24 -13.53
C MET A 77 14.74 -9.05 -14.75
N ASN A 78 13.57 -8.73 -15.31
CA ASN A 78 13.07 -9.39 -16.52
C ASN A 78 13.98 -9.19 -17.74
N LYS A 79 14.65 -8.03 -17.86
CA LYS A 79 15.61 -7.76 -18.93
C LYS A 79 16.87 -8.62 -18.82
N PHE A 80 17.44 -8.72 -17.62
CA PHE A 80 18.75 -9.36 -17.41
C PHE A 80 18.65 -10.85 -17.11
N TYR A 81 17.65 -11.28 -16.34
CA TYR A 81 17.48 -12.67 -15.91
C TYR A 81 16.47 -13.46 -16.74
N LYS A 82 15.57 -12.78 -17.45
CA LYS A 82 14.63 -13.40 -18.41
C LYS A 82 13.90 -14.60 -17.77
N ASP A 83 14.03 -15.78 -18.36
CA ASP A 83 13.34 -17.00 -17.95
C ASP A 83 14.04 -17.72 -16.77
N ASP A 84 15.28 -17.35 -16.42
CA ASP A 84 16.02 -17.96 -15.31
C ASP A 84 15.54 -17.43 -13.95
N LEU A 85 15.04 -16.19 -13.91
CA LEU A 85 14.42 -15.58 -12.74
C LEU A 85 13.34 -14.56 -13.16
N PRO A 86 12.20 -15.05 -13.67
CA PRO A 86 11.15 -14.18 -14.16
C PRO A 86 10.42 -13.49 -13.00
N VAL A 87 10.05 -12.23 -13.21
CA VAL A 87 9.27 -11.44 -12.26
C VAL A 87 7.88 -11.19 -12.85
N ASN A 88 6.86 -11.67 -12.15
CA ASN A 88 5.47 -11.33 -12.48
C ASN A 88 5.20 -9.86 -12.09
N MET A 89 5.07 -9.00 -13.10
CA MET A 89 4.89 -7.56 -12.90
C MET A 89 3.56 -7.19 -12.24
N ASP A 90 2.48 -7.93 -12.51
CA ASP A 90 1.18 -7.64 -11.91
C ASP A 90 1.18 -7.95 -10.40
N VAL A 91 1.79 -9.07 -10.01
CA VAL A 91 2.01 -9.46 -8.61
C VAL A 91 2.92 -8.46 -7.90
N LEU A 92 4.04 -8.08 -8.52
CA LEU A 92 4.98 -7.12 -7.94
C LEU A 92 4.35 -5.75 -7.71
N ILE A 93 3.63 -5.22 -8.72
CA ILE A 93 3.01 -3.89 -8.65
C ILE A 93 1.87 -3.90 -7.63
N SER A 94 1.02 -4.93 -7.64
CA SER A 94 -0.04 -5.07 -6.63
C SER A 94 0.56 -5.13 -5.21
N GLY A 95 1.59 -5.95 -4.99
CA GLY A 95 2.31 -6.02 -3.72
C GLY A 95 2.92 -4.68 -3.30
N ALA A 96 3.51 -3.93 -4.22
CA ALA A 96 4.09 -2.61 -3.91
C ALA A 96 3.02 -1.56 -3.54
N ILE A 97 1.86 -1.59 -4.21
CA ILE A 97 0.72 -0.72 -3.90
C ILE A 97 0.12 -1.07 -2.52
N LEU A 98 0.02 -2.37 -2.21
CA LEU A 98 -0.59 -2.86 -0.97
C LEU A 98 0.38 -2.90 0.22
N ALA A 99 1.69 -2.86 -0.02
CA ALA A 99 2.65 -2.72 1.07
C ALA A 99 2.27 -1.52 1.93
N ASP A 100 2.31 -1.65 3.25
CA ASP A 100 1.89 -0.62 4.22
C ASP A 100 0.42 -0.17 4.18
N VAL A 101 -0.48 -0.80 3.40
CA VAL A 101 -1.92 -0.44 3.42
C VAL A 101 -2.52 -0.59 4.84
N GLY A 102 -1.99 -1.52 5.63
CA GLY A 102 -2.38 -1.73 7.03
C GLY A 102 -2.06 -0.56 7.97
N LYS A 103 -1.21 0.40 7.58
CA LYS A 103 -0.89 1.59 8.41
C LYS A 103 -2.13 2.46 8.65
N LEU A 104 -3.09 2.43 7.73
CA LEU A 104 -4.37 3.12 7.87
C LEU A 104 -5.18 2.61 9.07
N LEU A 105 -4.94 1.37 9.51
CA LEU A 105 -5.55 0.78 10.70
C LEU A 105 -4.69 0.96 11.97
N GLU A 106 -3.40 1.25 11.81
CA GLU A 106 -2.50 1.53 12.95
C GLU A 106 -2.67 2.95 13.47
N TYR A 107 -2.97 3.90 12.59
CA TYR A 107 -2.93 5.33 12.90
C TYR A 107 -4.29 5.86 13.32
N VAL A 108 -4.27 6.70 14.35
CA VAL A 108 -5.44 7.44 14.84
C VAL A 108 -5.10 8.93 14.95
N LYS A 109 -6.13 9.78 15.03
CA LYS A 109 -5.97 11.19 15.39
C LYS A 109 -6.21 11.34 16.89
N ASP A 110 -5.34 12.07 17.59
CA ASP A 110 -5.58 12.47 18.98
C ASP A 110 -6.57 13.65 19.08
N ASP A 111 -6.84 14.12 20.29
CA ASP A 111 -7.78 15.20 20.55
C ASP A 111 -7.37 16.54 19.89
N ASP A 112 -6.09 16.72 19.58
CA ASP A 112 -5.54 17.88 18.87
C ASP A 112 -5.50 17.67 17.34
N GLY A 113 -6.00 16.51 16.85
CA GLY A 113 -6.02 16.15 15.45
C GLY A 113 -4.68 15.63 14.90
N LYS A 114 -3.68 15.41 15.75
CA LYS A 114 -2.36 14.90 15.34
C LYS A 114 -2.42 13.39 15.16
N VAL A 115 -1.75 12.92 14.11
CA VAL A 115 -1.66 11.48 13.81
C VAL A 115 -0.68 10.80 14.76
N ILE A 116 -1.17 9.79 15.47
CA ILE A 116 -0.43 8.96 16.43
C ILE A 116 -0.72 7.47 16.19
N GLN A 117 0.09 6.59 16.80
CA GLN A 117 -0.20 5.15 16.78
C GLN A 117 -1.32 4.81 17.77
N GLY A 118 -2.41 4.23 17.27
CA GLY A 118 -3.54 3.77 18.06
C GLY A 118 -3.26 2.45 18.81
N THR A 119 -4.16 2.08 19.71
CA THR A 119 -4.04 0.84 20.50
C THR A 119 -3.99 -0.40 19.62
N TYR A 120 -4.75 -0.44 18.52
CA TYR A 120 -4.70 -1.55 17.56
C TYR A 120 -3.28 -1.73 17.00
N GLY A 121 -2.67 -0.65 16.50
CA GLY A 121 -1.30 -0.66 15.97
C GLY A 121 -0.22 -1.04 16.98
N LYS A 122 -0.47 -0.91 18.29
CA LYS A 122 0.45 -1.40 19.34
C LYS A 122 0.48 -2.92 19.42
N TYR A 123 -0.62 -3.60 19.12
CA TYR A 123 -0.73 -5.06 19.17
C TYR A 123 -0.56 -5.72 17.81
N LEU A 124 -1.16 -5.14 16.76
CA LEU A 124 -1.14 -5.65 15.39
C LEU A 124 -0.50 -4.63 14.46
N ARG A 125 0.72 -4.95 14.02
CA ARG A 125 1.46 -4.09 13.09
C ARG A 125 0.88 -4.17 11.68
N HIS A 126 1.13 -3.13 10.88
CA HIS A 126 0.62 -2.95 9.52
C HIS A 126 0.95 -4.09 8.55
N PRO A 127 2.04 -4.87 8.68
CA PRO A 127 2.21 -6.04 7.83
C PRO A 127 1.10 -7.07 8.09
N PHE A 128 0.75 -7.31 9.36
CA PHE A 128 -0.31 -8.26 9.72
C PHE A 128 -1.70 -7.74 9.33
N SER A 129 -2.01 -6.49 9.66
CA SER A 129 -3.32 -5.91 9.32
C SER A 129 -3.47 -5.69 7.81
N GLY A 130 -2.38 -5.41 7.10
CA GLY A 130 -2.32 -5.35 5.64
C GLY A 130 -2.59 -6.72 5.00
N VAL A 131 -1.96 -7.79 5.48
CA VAL A 131 -2.26 -9.16 5.03
C VAL A 131 -3.72 -9.50 5.29
N SER A 132 -4.25 -9.20 6.48
CA SER A 132 -5.65 -9.46 6.80
C SER A 132 -6.63 -8.75 5.86
N LEU A 133 -6.37 -7.48 5.51
CA LEU A 133 -7.16 -6.74 4.53
C LEU A 133 -7.08 -7.37 3.13
N ALA A 134 -5.87 -7.79 2.73
CA ALA A 134 -5.61 -8.38 1.43
C ALA A 134 -6.34 -9.72 1.26
N GLU A 135 -6.24 -10.61 2.27
CA GLU A 135 -6.96 -11.88 2.28
C GLU A 135 -8.48 -11.70 2.23
N GLU A 136 -9.02 -10.71 2.95
CA GLU A 136 -10.46 -10.39 2.91
C GLU A 136 -10.93 -9.97 1.50
N CYS A 137 -10.04 -9.34 0.71
CA CYS A 137 -10.30 -8.96 -0.67
C CYS A 137 -9.95 -10.05 -1.69
N GLY A 138 -9.54 -11.24 -1.24
CA GLY A 138 -9.19 -12.37 -2.10
C GLY A 138 -7.87 -12.19 -2.87
N ILE A 139 -6.92 -11.43 -2.31
CA ILE A 139 -5.55 -11.31 -2.83
C ILE A 139 -4.78 -12.61 -2.59
N SER A 140 -3.92 -13.01 -3.53
CA SER A 140 -3.18 -14.27 -3.45
C SER A 140 -2.07 -14.25 -2.38
N ALA A 141 -1.69 -15.44 -1.92
CA ALA A 141 -0.65 -15.61 -0.92
C ALA A 141 0.71 -15.01 -1.33
N GLU A 142 1.05 -15.02 -2.63
CA GLU A 142 2.28 -14.41 -3.16
C GLU A 142 2.34 -12.90 -2.92
N ILE A 143 1.20 -12.21 -3.05
CA ILE A 143 1.11 -10.77 -2.81
C ILE A 143 1.04 -10.51 -1.30
N CYS A 144 0.30 -11.34 -0.55
CA CYS A 144 0.31 -11.27 0.91
C CYS A 144 1.73 -11.44 1.49
N HIS A 145 2.56 -12.30 0.88
CA HIS A 145 3.95 -12.46 1.27
C HIS A 145 4.76 -11.15 1.12
N ILE A 146 4.53 -10.39 0.04
CA ILE A 146 5.15 -9.06 -0.15
C ILE A 146 4.69 -8.08 0.94
N ILE A 147 3.41 -8.10 1.29
CA ILE A 147 2.84 -7.21 2.32
C ILE A 147 3.39 -7.54 3.72
N ALA A 148 3.69 -8.81 3.98
CA ALA A 148 4.17 -9.29 5.28
C ALA A 148 5.66 -9.01 5.55
N ALA A 149 6.43 -8.65 4.51
CA ALA A 149 7.90 -8.53 4.54
C ALA A 149 8.43 -7.31 5.32
#